data_AF-A0A060C766-F1
#
_entry.id   AF-A0A060C766-F1
#
_cell.length_a   1.000
_cell.length_b   1.000
_cell.length_c   1.000
_cell.angle_alpha   90.00
_cell.angle_beta   90.00
_cell.angle_gamma   90.00
#
_symmetry.space_group_name_H-M   'P 1'
#
loop_
_entity.id
_entity.type
_entity.pdbx_description
1 polymer ?
#
loop_
_entity_poly.entity_id
_entity_poly.type
_entity_poly.pdbx_seq_one_letter_code
_entity_poly.pdbx_strand_id
1 'polypeptide(L)'
;HAKFNVAQLRELMTHYGPIREIWFDMGKPTPAQSDLFAKTVHQLQPQTMVSGRVWNYEGDFTVMGDNQVPQYGLDEPWQTPASIFNATWGYRSWQKRDDLQGKIHENILKLVQVVSRGGNYILTVGPEAMAAWCLMRPMYVRGVGTW
;
A
#
# COMPACT_ATOMS: atom_id res chain seq x y z
N HIS A 1 16.22 16.34 -9.46
CA HIS A 1 15.36 15.29 -8.89
C HIS A 1 13.92 15.33 -9.40
N ALA A 2 13.14 16.40 -9.17
CA ALA A 2 11.72 16.42 -9.60
C ALA A 2 11.48 16.15 -11.10
N LYS A 3 12.26 16.76 -12.00
CA LYS A 3 12.17 16.49 -13.45
C LYS A 3 12.40 15.03 -13.83
N PHE A 4 13.33 14.37 -13.13
CA PHE A 4 13.62 12.95 -13.35
C PHE A 4 12.46 12.07 -12.87
N ASN A 5 11.91 12.35 -11.69
CA ASN A 5 10.74 11.63 -11.18
C ASN A 5 9.52 11.79 -12.10
N VAL A 6 9.30 12.99 -12.66
CA VAL A 6 8.24 13.23 -13.66
C VAL A 6 8.47 12.42 -14.93
N ALA A 7 9.71 12.28 -15.39
CA ALA A 7 10.01 11.44 -16.55
C ALA A 7 9.70 9.95 -16.28
N GLN A 8 10.01 9.45 -15.08
CA GLN A 8 9.68 8.10 -14.65
C GLN A 8 8.16 7.90 -14.48
N LEU A 9 7.46 8.87 -13.91
CA LEU A 9 5.99 8.85 -13.86
C LEU A 9 5.39 8.79 -15.27
N ARG A 10 5.92 9.57 -16.21
CA ARG A 10 5.47 9.53 -17.62
C ARG A 10 5.63 8.14 -18.22
N GLU A 11 6.80 7.54 -18.07
CA GLU A 11 7.07 6.18 -18.56
C GLU A 11 6.07 5.16 -18.00
N LEU A 12 5.84 5.17 -16.68
CA LEU A 12 4.89 4.26 -16.03
C LEU A 12 3.46 4.49 -16.53
N MET A 13 3.03 5.75 -16.63
CA MET A 13 1.67 6.12 -17.01
C MET A 13 1.37 5.91 -18.51
N THR A 14 2.38 5.73 -19.36
CA THR A 14 2.14 5.52 -20.81
C THR A 14 2.38 4.09 -21.28
N HIS A 15 3.22 3.30 -20.61
CA HIS A 15 3.66 2.00 -21.13
C HIS A 15 2.99 0.78 -20.50
N TYR A 16 2.26 0.93 -19.39
CA TYR A 16 1.77 -0.20 -18.59
C TYR A 16 0.24 -0.36 -18.63
N GLY A 17 -0.43 0.27 -19.61
CA GLY A 17 -1.89 0.25 -19.75
C GLY A 17 -2.60 1.02 -18.63
N PRO A 18 -3.91 0.81 -18.42
CA PRO A 18 -4.67 1.48 -17.37
C PRO A 18 -4.18 1.10 -15.97
N ILE A 19 -3.61 2.06 -15.27
CA ILE A 19 -3.17 1.95 -13.88
C ILE A 19 -4.29 2.49 -12.99
N ARG A 20 -4.58 1.79 -11.89
CA ARG A 20 -5.65 2.18 -10.96
C ARG A 20 -5.16 3.08 -9.85
N GLU A 21 -3.90 2.91 -9.45
CA GLU A 21 -3.37 3.57 -8.28
C GLU A 21 -1.87 3.83 -8.45
N ILE A 22 -1.42 5.02 -8.03
CA ILE A 22 -0.01 5.31 -7.80
C ILE A 22 0.20 5.64 -6.33
N TRP A 23 1.00 4.78 -5.70
CA TRP A 23 1.34 4.86 -4.29
C TRP A 23 2.76 5.42 -4.13
N PHE A 24 2.86 6.65 -3.64
CA PHE A 24 4.13 7.33 -3.41
C PHE A 24 4.69 6.93 -2.04
N ASP A 25 6.01 6.90 -1.89
CA ASP A 25 6.63 6.61 -0.59
C ASP A 25 7.90 7.43 -0.34
N MET A 26 8.23 7.61 0.94
CA MET A 26 9.49 8.17 1.45
C MET A 26 9.92 9.52 0.84
N GLY A 27 8.97 10.32 0.35
CA GLY A 27 9.20 11.67 -0.15
C GLY A 27 9.13 12.75 0.94
N LYS A 28 9.76 13.89 0.68
CA LYS A 28 9.45 15.19 1.32
C LYS A 28 9.37 16.28 0.24
N PRO A 29 8.46 16.15 -0.73
CA PRO A 29 8.32 17.11 -1.82
C PRO A 29 7.83 18.47 -1.30
N THR A 30 8.24 19.54 -1.97
CA THR A 30 7.61 20.85 -1.77
C THR A 30 6.16 20.82 -2.29
N PRO A 31 5.28 21.75 -1.86
CA PRO A 31 3.91 21.81 -2.39
C PRO A 31 3.84 21.83 -3.92
N ALA A 32 4.69 22.65 -4.56
CA ALA A 32 4.78 22.70 -6.02
C ALA A 32 5.24 21.38 -6.67
N GLN A 33 6.02 20.56 -5.96
CA GLN A 33 6.43 19.25 -6.45
C GLN A 33 5.30 18.22 -6.33
N SER A 34 4.58 18.22 -5.20
CA SER A 34 3.41 17.34 -5.02
C SER A 34 2.34 17.63 -6.06
N ASP A 35 2.00 18.91 -6.26
CA ASP A 35 1.06 19.36 -7.29
C ASP A 35 1.50 18.92 -8.68
N LEU A 36 2.79 19.10 -9.01
CA LEU A 36 3.36 18.65 -10.28
C LEU A 36 3.25 17.13 -10.47
N PHE A 37 3.48 16.34 -9.43
CA PHE A 37 3.41 14.88 -9.51
C PHE A 37 1.97 14.39 -9.69
N ALA A 38 1.04 14.87 -8.85
CA ALA A 38 -0.37 14.52 -8.93
C ALA A 38 -0.95 14.91 -10.30
N LYS A 39 -0.74 16.16 -10.73
CA LYS A 39 -1.17 16.63 -12.07
C LYS A 39 -0.57 15.81 -13.20
N THR A 40 0.70 15.42 -13.11
CA THR A 40 1.32 14.58 -14.16
C THR A 40 0.59 13.24 -14.27
N VAL A 41 0.25 12.61 -13.14
CA VAL A 41 -0.51 11.34 -13.13
C VAL A 41 -1.88 11.54 -13.75
N HIS A 42 -2.68 12.50 -13.25
CA HIS A 42 -4.05 12.72 -13.73
C HIS A 42 -4.11 13.21 -15.18
N GLN A 43 -3.12 13.94 -15.67
CA GLN A 43 -3.04 14.35 -17.08
C GLN A 43 -2.87 13.16 -18.03
N LEU A 44 -2.12 12.14 -17.61
CA LEU A 44 -1.83 10.97 -18.44
C LEU A 44 -2.90 9.89 -18.28
N GLN A 45 -3.38 9.70 -17.04
CA GLN A 45 -4.41 8.75 -16.69
C GLN A 45 -5.39 9.38 -15.67
N PRO A 46 -6.46 10.03 -16.14
CA PRO A 46 -7.41 10.76 -15.29
C PRO A 46 -8.17 9.91 -14.27
N GLN A 47 -8.19 8.58 -14.45
CA GLN A 47 -8.87 7.65 -13.55
C GLN A 47 -7.94 7.02 -12.51
N THR A 48 -6.65 7.34 -12.53
CA THR A 48 -5.67 6.82 -11.58
C THR A 48 -5.79 7.55 -10.25
N MET A 49 -5.92 6.80 -9.16
CA MET A 49 -5.92 7.33 -7.80
C MET A 49 -4.49 7.59 -7.31
N VAL A 50 -4.26 8.73 -6.70
CA VAL A 50 -2.97 9.13 -6.11
C VAL A 50 -3.04 9.03 -4.59
N SER A 51 -2.11 8.28 -4.00
CA SER A 51 -2.03 8.15 -2.54
C SER A 51 -1.68 9.48 -1.86
N GLY A 52 -2.22 9.71 -0.66
CA GLY A 52 -1.89 10.86 0.21
C GLY A 52 -0.40 10.99 0.57
N ARG A 53 0.40 9.94 0.36
CA ARG A 53 1.86 9.99 0.46
C ARG A 53 2.56 10.76 -0.67
N VAL A 54 1.81 11.35 -1.60
CA VAL A 54 2.32 12.42 -2.48
C VAL A 54 2.57 13.73 -1.69
N TRP A 55 2.05 13.82 -0.46
CA TRP A 55 2.15 14.95 0.48
C TRP A 55 1.38 16.21 0.04
N ASN A 56 1.37 17.20 0.94
CA ASN A 56 0.82 18.53 0.71
C ASN A 56 -0.66 18.56 0.31
N TYR A 57 -1.44 17.55 0.73
CA TYR A 57 -2.87 17.41 0.42
C TYR A 57 -3.20 17.25 -1.09
N GLU A 58 -2.24 16.79 -1.89
CA GLU A 58 -2.40 16.57 -3.34
C GLU A 58 -2.81 15.13 -3.69
N GLY A 59 -3.18 14.31 -2.71
CA GLY A 59 -3.62 12.92 -2.91
C GLY A 59 -5.14 12.79 -2.95
N ASP A 60 -5.63 11.78 -3.66
CA ASP A 60 -7.06 11.47 -3.80
C ASP A 60 -7.62 10.68 -2.61
N PHE A 61 -6.75 10.08 -1.80
CA PHE A 61 -7.13 9.33 -0.59
C PHE A 61 -6.05 9.40 0.48
N THR A 62 -6.45 9.27 1.74
CA THR A 62 -5.53 9.32 2.87
C THR A 62 -4.87 7.98 3.13
N VAL A 63 -3.58 7.99 3.46
CA VAL A 63 -2.82 6.81 3.85
C VAL A 63 -2.53 6.87 5.34
N MET A 64 -2.98 5.88 6.08
CA MET A 64 -2.70 5.76 7.51
C MET A 64 -1.21 5.51 7.79
N GLY A 65 -0.83 5.68 9.05
CA GLY A 65 0.46 5.21 9.53
C GLY A 65 0.64 3.70 9.30
N ASP A 66 1.90 3.29 9.19
CA ASP A 66 2.29 1.91 8.98
C ASP A 66 1.69 0.98 10.04
N ASN A 67 0.93 -0.05 9.60
CA ASN A 67 0.22 -1.00 10.46
C ASN A 67 -0.83 -0.37 11.40
N GLN A 68 -1.27 0.86 11.14
CA GLN A 68 -2.24 1.56 12.00
C GLN A 68 -3.64 1.50 11.42
N VAL A 69 -4.62 1.32 12.31
CA VAL A 69 -6.04 1.43 11.99
C VAL A 69 -6.62 2.56 12.84
N PRO A 70 -7.30 3.57 12.25
CA PRO A 70 -7.89 4.67 13.00
C PRO A 70 -8.95 4.12 13.97
N GLN A 71 -9.11 4.72 15.15
CA GLN A 71 -10.09 4.25 16.14
C GLN A 71 -11.54 4.55 15.74
N TYR A 72 -11.73 5.58 14.91
CA TYR A 72 -13.01 6.06 14.41
C TYR A 72 -13.10 5.89 12.89
N GLY A 73 -14.31 6.00 12.35
CA GLY A 73 -14.53 6.06 10.91
C GLY A 73 -14.05 7.40 10.35
N LEU A 74 -13.59 7.39 9.10
CA LEU A 74 -13.16 8.59 8.38
C LEU A 74 -14.14 8.88 7.25
N ASP A 75 -14.50 10.15 7.10
CA ASP A 75 -15.47 10.61 6.08
C ASP A 75 -14.82 10.84 4.70
N GLU A 76 -13.59 10.37 4.51
CA GLU A 76 -12.84 10.45 3.26
C GLU A 76 -12.29 9.06 2.86
N PRO A 77 -12.05 8.79 1.57
CA PRO A 77 -11.40 7.55 1.16
C PRO A 77 -10.03 7.42 1.81
N TRP A 78 -9.74 6.24 2.37
CA TRP A 78 -8.45 6.00 3.02
C TRP A 78 -7.99 4.55 2.89
N GLN A 79 -6.69 4.35 3.09
CA GLN A 79 -6.07 3.04 3.08
C GLN A 79 -5.09 2.88 4.25
N THR A 80 -4.89 1.65 4.72
CA THR A 80 -3.80 1.33 5.65
C THR A 80 -2.84 0.29 5.09
N PRO A 81 -1.54 0.63 4.94
CA PRO A 81 -0.48 -0.33 4.64
C PRO A 81 -0.20 -1.18 5.87
N ALA A 82 -0.32 -2.50 5.71
CA ALA A 82 0.01 -3.46 6.74
C ALA A 82 0.99 -4.51 6.23
N SER A 83 1.76 -5.09 7.14
CA SER A 83 2.59 -6.26 6.89
C SER A 83 2.13 -7.43 7.74
N ILE A 84 2.36 -8.66 7.26
CA ILE A 84 2.05 -9.88 8.04
C ILE A 84 2.79 -9.86 9.38
N PHE A 85 4.02 -9.33 9.37
CA PHE A 85 4.85 -9.13 10.55
C PHE A 85 5.20 -7.65 10.66
N ASN A 86 4.72 -6.95 11.69
CA ASN A 86 4.90 -5.50 11.85
C ASN A 86 6.36 -5.03 11.76
N ALA A 87 7.34 -5.91 12.03
CA ALA A 87 8.76 -5.58 11.97
C ALA A 87 9.34 -5.51 10.55
N THR A 88 8.68 -6.07 9.54
CA THR A 88 9.25 -6.19 8.17
C THR A 88 8.18 -6.05 7.09
N TRP A 89 8.52 -5.29 6.03
CA TRP A 89 7.71 -5.20 4.80
C TRP A 89 8.06 -6.31 3.81
N GLY A 90 9.36 -6.48 3.55
CA GLY A 90 9.90 -7.54 2.70
C GLY A 90 10.36 -8.75 3.51
N TYR A 91 10.72 -9.83 2.81
CA TYR A 91 11.32 -11.01 3.44
C TYR A 91 12.59 -10.64 4.23
N ARG A 92 12.67 -11.14 5.46
CA ARG A 92 13.90 -11.16 6.27
C ARG A 92 14.13 -12.59 6.75
N SER A 93 15.37 -13.07 6.61
CA SER A 93 15.78 -14.41 7.02
C SER A 93 15.68 -14.61 8.54
N TRP A 94 15.93 -13.54 9.31
CA TRP A 94 15.84 -13.55 10.77
C TRP A 94 14.41 -13.45 11.31
N GLN A 95 13.41 -13.14 10.47
CA GLN A 95 12.03 -13.02 10.93
C GLN A 95 11.48 -14.41 11.28
N LYS A 96 11.24 -14.62 12.57
CA LYS A 96 10.56 -15.83 13.06
C LYS A 96 9.12 -15.86 12.55
N ARG A 97 8.70 -17.04 12.14
CA ARG A 97 7.44 -17.34 11.47
C ARG A 97 6.64 -18.38 12.27
N ASP A 98 6.74 -18.24 13.58
CA ASP A 98 6.05 -19.08 14.54
C ASP A 98 4.62 -18.52 14.69
N ASP A 99 3.62 -19.39 14.85
CA ASP A 99 2.19 -19.03 14.96
C ASP A 99 1.52 -18.44 13.69
N LEU A 100 1.41 -19.27 12.65
CA LEU A 100 0.69 -18.93 11.42
C LEU A 100 -0.79 -18.60 11.68
N GLN A 101 -1.47 -19.38 12.53
CA GLN A 101 -2.91 -19.24 12.76
C GLN A 101 -3.25 -17.95 13.51
N GLY A 102 -2.48 -17.60 14.54
CA GLY A 102 -2.63 -16.33 15.24
C GLY A 102 -2.41 -15.13 14.30
N LYS A 103 -1.45 -15.20 13.37
CA LYS A 103 -1.24 -14.15 12.36
C LYS A 103 -2.33 -14.03 11.32
N ILE A 104 -2.90 -15.15 10.88
CA ILE A 104 -4.10 -15.14 10.02
C ILE A 104 -5.24 -14.44 10.77
N HIS A 105 -5.52 -14.86 12.02
CA HIS A 105 -6.58 -14.28 12.82
C HIS A 105 -6.39 -12.78 13.09
N GLU A 106 -5.18 -12.36 13.48
CA GLU A 106 -4.83 -10.96 13.74
C GLU A 106 -5.11 -10.07 12.52
N ASN A 107 -4.69 -10.51 11.33
CA ASN A 107 -4.84 -9.71 10.11
C ASN A 107 -6.27 -9.77 9.54
N ILE A 108 -7.02 -10.86 9.75
CA ILE A 108 -8.46 -10.88 9.47
C ILE A 108 -9.18 -9.87 10.37
N LEU A 109 -8.87 -9.81 11.66
CA LEU A 109 -9.45 -8.80 12.56
C LEU A 109 -9.12 -7.37 12.09
N LYS A 110 -7.88 -7.11 11.68
CA LYS A 110 -7.50 -5.81 11.11
C LYS A 110 -8.27 -5.51 9.83
N LEU A 111 -8.40 -6.47 8.92
CA LEU A 111 -9.19 -6.34 7.69
C LEU A 111 -10.64 -5.95 8.02
N VAL A 112 -11.30 -6.67 8.93
CA VAL A 112 -12.67 -6.37 9.37
C VAL A 112 -12.76 -4.97 9.96
N GLN A 113 -11.82 -4.57 10.82
CA GLN A 113 -11.80 -3.23 11.40
C GLN A 113 -11.67 -2.14 10.33
N VAL A 114 -10.77 -2.33 9.37
CA VAL A 114 -10.51 -1.36 8.28
C VAL A 114 -11.75 -1.21 7.39
N VAL A 115 -12.32 -2.32 6.94
CA VAL A 115 -13.51 -2.33 6.09
C VAL A 115 -14.73 -1.74 6.83
N SER A 116 -14.90 -2.07 8.12
CA SER A 116 -15.98 -1.50 8.95
C SER A 116 -15.90 0.02 9.13
N ARG A 117 -14.71 0.60 8.90
CA ARG A 117 -14.41 2.04 9.02
C ARG A 117 -14.26 2.72 7.64
N GLY A 118 -14.69 2.06 6.56
CA GLY A 118 -14.72 2.63 5.21
C GLY A 118 -13.36 2.71 4.50
N GLY A 119 -12.34 2.01 4.99
CA GLY A 119 -11.00 2.03 4.40
C GLY A 119 -10.67 0.77 3.59
N ASN A 120 -9.60 0.84 2.79
CA ASN A 120 -9.00 -0.35 2.17
C ASN A 120 -7.81 -0.86 2.98
N TYR A 121 -7.72 -2.18 3.08
CA TYR A 121 -6.62 -2.88 3.75
C TYR A 121 -5.64 -3.43 2.71
N ILE A 122 -4.44 -2.85 2.64
CA ILE A 122 -3.37 -3.31 1.73
C ILE A 122 -2.33 -4.09 2.53
N LEU A 123 -2.44 -5.42 2.46
CA LEU A 123 -1.56 -6.33 3.16
C LEU A 123 -0.37 -6.73 2.29
N THR A 124 0.83 -6.40 2.78
CA THR A 124 2.09 -6.72 2.12
C THR A 124 2.49 -8.17 2.37
N VAL A 125 2.78 -8.87 1.27
CA VAL A 125 3.29 -10.24 1.28
C VAL A 125 4.66 -10.26 0.61
N GLY A 126 5.72 -10.08 1.40
CA GLY A 126 7.10 -9.99 0.87
C GLY A 126 7.59 -11.28 0.20
N PRO A 127 7.96 -11.27 -1.10
CA PRO A 127 8.56 -12.43 -1.77
C PRO A 127 9.92 -12.80 -1.16
N GLU A 128 10.21 -14.11 -1.15
CA GLU A 128 11.55 -14.62 -0.82
C GLU A 128 12.39 -14.65 -2.11
N ALA A 129 13.69 -14.42 -2.03
CA ALA A 129 14.59 -14.37 -3.19
C ALA A 129 14.58 -15.68 -4.02
N MET A 130 14.24 -16.81 -3.39
CA MET A 130 13.84 -18.05 -4.07
C MET A 130 12.37 -18.30 -3.78
N ALA A 131 11.51 -18.17 -4.78
CA ALA A 131 10.05 -18.28 -4.67
C ALA A 131 9.53 -19.61 -4.07
N ALA A 132 10.38 -20.63 -3.91
CA ALA A 132 9.99 -22.01 -3.64
C ALA A 132 9.82 -22.41 -2.16
N TRP A 133 10.40 -21.70 -1.17
CA TRP A 133 10.56 -22.27 0.19
C TRP A 133 9.66 -21.71 1.29
N CYS A 134 8.95 -20.60 1.06
CA CYS A 134 8.04 -20.04 2.07
C CYS A 134 6.62 -20.62 1.96
N LEU A 135 6.41 -21.85 2.42
CA LEU A 135 5.09 -22.54 2.43
C LEU A 135 4.00 -21.77 3.18
N MET A 136 4.36 -20.96 4.17
CA MET A 136 3.38 -20.14 4.90
C MET A 136 2.67 -19.11 4.02
N ARG A 137 3.28 -18.65 2.93
CA ARG A 137 2.70 -17.60 2.07
C ARG A 137 1.43 -18.07 1.34
N PRO A 138 1.46 -19.14 0.53
CA PRO A 138 0.24 -19.65 -0.10
C PRO A 138 -0.76 -20.18 0.94
N MET A 139 -0.29 -20.73 2.08
CA MET A 139 -1.18 -21.15 3.16
C MET A 139 -1.90 -19.96 3.83
N TYR A 140 -1.20 -18.86 4.06
CA TYR A 140 -1.75 -17.62 4.60
C TYR A 140 -2.78 -17.00 3.65
N VAL A 141 -2.43 -16.84 2.38
CA VAL A 141 -3.35 -16.28 1.37
C VAL A 141 -4.59 -17.16 1.20
N ARG A 142 -4.43 -18.50 1.18
CA ARG A 142 -5.56 -19.44 1.15
C ARG A 142 -6.39 -19.35 2.43
N GLY A 143 -5.76 -19.29 3.60
CA GLY A 143 -6.46 -19.20 4.89
C GLY A 143 -7.30 -17.94 5.02
N VAL A 144 -6.78 -16.79 4.58
CA VAL A 144 -7.55 -15.54 4.49
C VAL A 144 -8.68 -15.66 3.46
N GLY A 145 -8.45 -16.31 2.33
CA GLY A 145 -9.47 -16.47 1.27
C GLY A 145 -10.56 -17.51 1.56
N THR A 146 -10.36 -18.42 2.52
CA THR A 146 -11.38 -19.40 2.95
C THR A 146 -12.34 -18.90 4.02
N TRP A 147 -12.02 -17.78 4.67
CA TRP A 147 -12.91 -17.10 5.61
C TRP A 147 -14.00 -16.36 4.83
#